data_AF-I8A132-F1
#
_entry.id   AF-I8A132-F1
#
_cell.length_a   1.000
_cell.length_b   1.000
_cell.length_c   1.000
_cell.angle_alpha   90.00
_cell.angle_beta   90.00
_cell.angle_gamma   90.00
#
_symmetry.space_group_name_H-M   'P 1'
#
loop_
_entity.id
_entity.type
_entity.pdbx_description
1 polymer ?
#
loop_
_entity_poly.entity_id
_entity_poly.type
_entity_poly.pdbx_seq_one_letter_code
_entity_poly.pdbx_strand_id
1 'polypeptide(L)'
;MSLCLNRLTEERYNTRPNRQSVRIIPLRRRQGGVESNGHLAGSHGGKLMLITTGKFVPPLFHPNVYPSGTVCLSILNEEEAWKPAITIKQILLGIQDLLDDPNPESPAQAEAYNLFKKDRPAYEKRVRQVVKENPTL
;
A
#
# COMPACT_ATOMS: atom_id res chain seq x y z
N MET A 1 -14.92 -6.20 14.35
CA MET A 1 -14.39 -5.49 13.16
C MET A 1 -14.61 -4.01 13.40
N SER A 2 -13.57 -3.22 13.22
CA SER A 2 -13.54 -1.81 13.60
C SER A 2 -14.49 -0.99 12.70
N LEU A 3 -15.08 0.10 13.22
CA LEU A 3 -16.00 1.00 12.49
C LEU A 3 -15.41 1.54 11.17
N CYS A 4 -14.09 1.73 11.13
CA CYS A 4 -13.29 2.09 9.96
C CYS A 4 -13.39 1.02 8.86
N LEU A 5 -13.15 -0.24 9.20
CA LEU A 5 -13.23 -1.37 8.26
C LEU A 5 -14.66 -1.59 7.76
N ASN A 6 -15.66 -1.39 8.60
CA ASN A 6 -17.06 -1.46 8.20
C ASN A 6 -17.41 -0.35 7.19
N ARG A 7 -17.02 0.91 7.45
CA ARG A 7 -17.23 2.02 6.51
C ARG A 7 -16.52 1.82 5.17
N LEU A 8 -15.28 1.32 5.18
CA LEU A 8 -14.55 0.95 3.96
C LEU A 8 -15.27 -0.14 3.15
N THR A 9 -15.92 -1.07 3.84
CA THR A 9 -16.72 -2.13 3.21
C THR A 9 -18.01 -1.59 2.61
N GLU A 10 -18.70 -0.68 3.31
CA GLU A 10 -19.94 -0.04 2.83
C GLU A 10 -19.70 0.89 1.63
N GLU A 11 -18.64 1.71 1.66
CA GLU A 11 -18.26 2.57 0.53
C GLU A 11 -17.92 1.74 -0.73
N ARG A 12 -17.35 0.54 -0.56
CA ARG A 12 -17.08 -0.41 -1.64
C ARG A 12 -18.35 -1.03 -2.25
N TYR A 13 -19.43 -1.13 -1.48
CA TYR A 13 -20.74 -1.56 -1.99
C TYR A 13 -21.41 -0.43 -2.78
N ASN A 14 -21.27 0.81 -2.32
CA ASN A 14 -21.90 1.99 -2.93
C ASN A 14 -21.15 2.55 -4.14
N THR A 15 -19.87 2.21 -4.33
CA THR A 15 -19.08 2.62 -5.50
C THR A 15 -19.05 1.51 -6.55
N ARG A 16 -19.41 1.83 -7.82
CA ARG A 16 -19.31 0.87 -8.95
C ARG A 16 -17.87 0.34 -9.06
N PRO A 17 -17.64 -0.92 -9.48
CA PRO A 17 -16.37 -1.64 -9.38
C PRO A 17 -15.22 -1.14 -10.29
N ASN A 18 -15.24 0.12 -10.71
CA ASN A 18 -14.30 0.66 -11.68
C ASN A 18 -13.19 1.51 -11.01
N ARG A 19 -11.94 1.06 -11.18
CA ARG A 19 -10.74 1.90 -11.44
C ARG A 19 -9.89 2.52 -10.31
N GLN A 20 -9.93 2.04 -9.07
CA GLN A 20 -8.83 2.34 -8.13
C GLN A 20 -8.10 1.05 -7.77
N SER A 21 -7.29 0.55 -8.71
CA SER A 21 -6.17 -0.32 -8.35
C SER A 21 -5.05 0.58 -7.83
N VAL A 22 -4.65 0.36 -6.59
CA VAL A 22 -3.35 0.87 -6.13
C VAL A 22 -2.32 0.06 -6.89
N ARG A 23 -1.76 0.65 -7.96
CA ARG A 23 -0.53 0.11 -8.52
C ARG A 23 0.56 0.47 -7.53
N ILE A 24 1.30 -0.53 -7.05
CA ILE A 24 2.57 -0.27 -6.39
C ILE A 24 3.47 0.36 -7.45
N ILE A 25 3.54 1.69 -7.47
CA ILE A 25 4.53 2.39 -8.28
C ILE A 25 5.87 2.13 -7.58
N PRO A 26 6.90 1.61 -8.26
CA PRO A 26 8.19 1.40 -7.64
C PRO A 26 8.70 2.72 -7.03
N LEU A 27 9.26 2.62 -5.82
CA LEU A 27 9.79 3.67 -4.92
C LEU A 27 10.62 4.82 -5.54
N ARG A 28 10.94 4.78 -6.84
CA ARG A 28 11.44 5.94 -7.59
C ARG A 28 11.13 5.81 -9.09
N ARG A 29 10.12 6.55 -9.56
CA ARG A 29 10.15 7.30 -10.84
C ARG A 29 9.20 8.51 -10.78
N ARG A 30 9.62 9.58 -10.09
CA ARG A 30 9.30 10.94 -10.54
C ARG A 30 10.53 11.48 -11.27
N GLN A 31 10.69 11.11 -12.54
CA GLN A 31 11.32 12.01 -13.49
C GLN A 31 10.22 12.51 -14.39
N GLY A 32 10.15 13.83 -14.55
CA GLY A 32 9.09 14.52 -15.26
C GLY A 32 8.94 14.00 -16.69
N GLY A 33 7.69 13.89 -17.12
CA GLY A 33 7.33 13.48 -18.47
C GLY A 33 5.86 13.13 -18.51
N VAL A 34 5.07 13.99 -19.15
CA VAL A 34 3.77 13.60 -19.68
C VAL A 34 4.05 12.53 -20.74
N GLU A 35 3.71 11.27 -20.45
CA GLU A 35 3.78 10.21 -21.47
C GLU A 35 2.36 9.76 -21.86
N SER A 36 2.07 10.08 -23.11
CA SER A 36 0.93 9.73 -23.94
C SER A 36 0.71 8.23 -24.08
N ASN A 37 -0.57 7.82 -24.16
CA ASN A 37 -1.10 6.58 -24.73
C ASN A 37 -0.09 5.44 -25.00
N GLY A 38 0.04 4.51 -24.05
CA GLY A 38 0.71 3.23 -24.23
C GLY A 38 -0.23 2.08 -23.87
N HIS A 39 -0.90 1.51 -24.86
CA HIS A 39 -1.62 0.24 -24.75
C HIS A 39 -0.56 -0.88 -24.72
N LEU A 40 -0.28 -1.47 -23.56
CA LEU A 40 0.60 -2.65 -23.47
C LEU A 40 0.07 -3.67 -22.45
N ALA A 41 -0.21 -4.85 -23.01
CA ALA A 41 -0.29 -6.19 -22.43
C ALA A 41 -1.20 -6.41 -21.21
N GLY A 42 -2.28 -7.16 -21.45
CA GLY A 42 -3.13 -7.73 -20.41
C GLY A 42 -2.33 -8.63 -19.47
N SER A 43 -2.07 -8.15 -18.26
CA SER A 43 -1.61 -8.98 -17.15
C SER A 43 -2.83 -9.37 -16.32
N HIS A 44 -3.02 -10.67 -16.12
CA HIS A 44 -4.12 -11.24 -15.36
C HIS A 44 -4.07 -10.80 -13.89
N GLY A 45 -4.80 -9.73 -13.55
CA GLY A 45 -5.70 -9.68 -12.40
C GLY A 45 -5.16 -9.95 -10.99
N GLY A 46 -3.94 -9.54 -10.64
CA GLY A 46 -3.54 -9.39 -9.24
C GLY A 46 -4.24 -8.19 -8.60
N LYS A 47 -5.41 -8.38 -7.97
CA LYS A 47 -6.06 -7.31 -7.21
C LYS A 47 -5.47 -7.27 -5.81
N LEU A 48 -4.52 -6.37 -5.59
CA LEU A 48 -4.00 -6.06 -4.26
C LEU A 48 -5.17 -5.64 -3.35
N MET A 49 -5.57 -6.51 -2.41
CA MET A 49 -6.78 -6.34 -1.58
C MET A 49 -6.56 -5.35 -0.42
N LEU A 50 -6.11 -4.13 -0.70
CA LEU A 50 -5.83 -3.16 0.36
C LEU A 50 -7.08 -2.42 0.86
N ILE A 51 -8.02 -2.11 -0.04
CA ILE A 51 -9.03 -1.06 0.17
C ILE A 51 -10.08 -1.43 1.23
N THR A 52 -10.41 -2.72 1.36
CA THR A 52 -11.51 -3.17 2.23
C THR A 52 -11.03 -3.72 3.58
N THR A 53 -9.78 -4.15 3.67
CA THR A 53 -9.25 -4.87 4.84
C THR A 53 -8.08 -4.16 5.50
N GLY A 54 -7.55 -3.09 4.89
CA GLY A 54 -6.31 -2.46 5.35
C GLY A 54 -5.11 -3.41 5.30
N LYS A 55 -5.19 -4.45 4.45
CA LYS A 55 -4.22 -5.55 4.42
C LYS A 55 -3.75 -5.85 3.00
N PHE A 56 -2.45 -5.88 2.80
CA PHE A 56 -1.84 -6.37 1.57
C PHE A 56 -1.94 -7.89 1.48
N VAL A 57 -2.34 -8.38 0.30
CA VAL A 57 -2.37 -9.81 -0.03
C VAL A 57 -1.75 -10.00 -1.42
N PRO A 58 -0.59 -10.68 -1.51
CA PRO A 58 0.24 -11.15 -0.39
C PRO A 58 0.84 -9.99 0.45
N PRO A 59 1.35 -10.27 1.67
CA PRO A 59 2.01 -9.26 2.51
C PRO A 59 3.21 -8.60 1.81
N LEU A 60 3.40 -7.30 2.03
CA LEU A 60 4.56 -6.57 1.49
C LEU A 60 5.76 -6.64 2.42
N PHE A 61 6.95 -6.57 1.83
CA PHE A 61 8.20 -6.30 2.55
C PHE A 61 8.34 -4.79 2.76
N HIS A 62 7.86 -4.28 3.89
CA HIS A 62 7.79 -2.85 4.17
C HIS A 62 7.87 -2.56 5.68
N PRO A 63 8.61 -1.51 6.12
CA PRO A 63 8.79 -1.23 7.54
C PRO A 63 7.49 -1.10 8.35
N ASN A 64 6.42 -0.58 7.75
CA ASN A 64 5.11 -0.38 8.39
C ASN A 64 4.01 -1.35 7.94
N VAL A 65 4.36 -2.49 7.33
CA VAL A 65 3.40 -3.56 7.00
C VAL A 65 3.73 -4.78 7.84
N TYR A 66 2.76 -5.27 8.60
CA TYR A 66 2.95 -6.48 9.41
C TYR A 66 3.14 -7.71 8.51
N PRO A 67 3.77 -8.79 9.01
CA PRO A 67 3.83 -10.07 8.29
C PRO A 67 2.45 -10.62 7.91
N SER A 68 1.40 -10.23 8.65
CA SER A 68 0.01 -10.55 8.31
C SER A 68 -0.48 -9.83 7.05
N GLY A 69 0.22 -8.81 6.57
CA GLY A 69 -0.17 -7.88 5.51
C GLY A 69 -0.87 -6.61 6.01
N THR A 70 -1.27 -6.54 7.28
CA THR A 70 -1.94 -5.35 7.85
C THR A 70 -1.03 -4.13 7.79
N VAL A 71 -1.56 -2.99 7.35
CA VAL A 71 -0.83 -1.71 7.30
C VAL A 71 -0.94 -1.00 8.64
N CYS A 72 0.20 -0.55 9.17
CA CYS A 72 0.25 0.32 10.34
C CYS A 72 0.19 1.79 9.88
N LEU A 73 -1.01 2.35 9.84
CA LEU A 73 -1.27 3.74 9.46
C LEU A 73 -2.31 4.32 10.43
N SER A 74 -1.99 5.44 11.08
CA SER A 74 -2.83 6.02 12.15
C SER A 74 -4.24 6.37 11.69
N ILE A 75 -4.43 6.77 10.42
CA ILE A 75 -5.76 7.05 9.85
C ILE A 75 -6.61 5.79 9.60
N LEU A 76 -6.01 4.59 9.72
CA LEU A 76 -6.73 3.32 9.72
C LEU A 76 -7.09 2.86 11.14
N ASN A 77 -6.52 3.48 12.18
CA ASN A 77 -6.76 3.15 13.58
C ASN A 77 -7.81 4.10 14.21
N GLU A 78 -8.89 3.52 14.73
CA GLU A 78 -9.99 4.24 15.40
C GLU A 78 -9.58 5.01 16.64
N GLU A 79 -8.57 4.52 17.36
CA GLU A 79 -8.11 5.13 18.62
C GLU A 79 -7.06 6.22 18.40
N GLU A 80 -6.58 6.39 17.16
CA GLU A 80 -5.57 7.38 16.81
C GLU A 80 -6.15 8.50 15.93
N ALA A 81 -6.02 8.41 14.61
CA ALA A 81 -6.29 9.51 13.69
C ALA A 81 -7.48 9.28 12.77
N TRP A 82 -8.16 8.13 12.85
CA TRP A 82 -9.33 7.86 12.04
C TRP A 82 -10.47 8.83 12.34
N LYS A 83 -11.18 9.28 11.29
CA LYS A 83 -12.40 10.09 11.39
C LYS A 83 -13.41 9.61 10.34
N PRO A 84 -14.72 9.66 10.61
CA PRO A 84 -15.75 9.22 9.67
C PRO A 84 -15.79 10.03 8.36
N ALA A 85 -15.20 11.23 8.35
CA ALA A 85 -15.07 12.09 7.18
C ALA A 85 -13.88 11.73 6.27
N ILE A 86 -12.98 10.84 6.71
CA ILE A 86 -11.84 10.40 5.88
C ILE A 86 -12.38 9.56 4.72
N THR A 87 -12.07 10.01 3.50
CA THR A 87 -12.48 9.36 2.25
C THR A 87 -11.54 8.22 1.89
N ILE A 88 -12.03 7.26 1.09
CA ILE A 88 -11.17 6.21 0.50
C ILE A 88 -9.96 6.82 -0.19
N LYS A 89 -10.15 7.90 -0.97
CA LYS A 89 -9.05 8.58 -1.66
C LYS A 89 -7.95 9.03 -0.70
N GLN A 90 -8.30 9.63 0.44
CA GLN A 90 -7.33 10.06 1.45
C GLN A 90 -6.60 8.87 2.08
N ILE A 91 -7.29 7.75 2.29
CA ILE A 91 -6.67 6.51 2.77
C ILE A 91 -5.66 5.98 1.75
N LEU A 92 -6.03 5.91 0.46
CA LEU A 92 -5.12 5.42 -0.59
C LEU A 92 -3.89 6.33 -0.75
N LEU A 93 -4.07 7.65 -0.66
CA LEU A 93 -2.96 8.61 -0.68
C LEU A 93 -2.06 8.43 0.55
N GLY A 94 -2.63 8.32 1.75
CA GLY A 94 -1.84 8.09 2.97
C GLY A 94 -1.05 6.78 2.94
N ILE A 95 -1.61 5.73 2.33
CA ILE A 95 -0.87 4.46 2.15
C ILE A 95 0.22 4.63 1.09
N GLN A 96 -0.02 5.33 -0.02
CA GLN A 96 1.01 5.62 -1.01
C GLN A 96 2.17 6.42 -0.40
N ASP A 97 1.86 7.47 0.36
CA ASP A 97 2.86 8.28 1.06
C ASP A 97 3.66 7.41 2.06
N LEU A 98 2.99 6.54 2.82
CA LEU A 98 3.64 5.62 3.75
C LEU A 98 4.58 4.61 3.07
N LEU A 99 4.24 4.16 1.85
CA LEU A 99 5.08 3.23 1.08
C LEU A 99 6.36 3.91 0.57
N ASP A 100 6.32 5.21 0.31
CA ASP A 100 7.48 5.99 -0.14
C ASP A 100 8.32 6.51 1.04
N ASP A 101 7.65 6.91 2.13
CA ASP A 101 8.26 7.45 3.35
C ASP A 101 7.73 6.71 4.61
N PRO A 102 8.36 5.58 4.98
CA PRO A 102 7.98 4.78 6.12
C PRO A 102 8.13 5.54 7.45
N ASN A 103 7.13 5.40 8.33
CA ASN A 103 7.13 5.98 9.65
C ASN A 103 8.11 5.23 10.60
N PRO A 104 9.18 5.85 11.11
CA PRO A 104 10.14 5.19 11.98
C PRO A 104 9.62 4.89 13.39
N GLU A 105 8.56 5.56 13.83
CA GLU A 105 7.97 5.41 15.17
C GLU A 105 7.07 4.16 15.29
N SER A 106 6.79 3.48 14.17
CA SER A 106 5.87 2.33 14.14
C SER A 106 6.41 1.17 13.30
N PRO A 107 7.59 0.60 13.62
CA PRO A 107 8.16 -0.52 12.87
C PRO A 107 7.33 -1.80 13.07
N ALA A 108 6.76 -2.32 11.98
CA ALA A 108 6.02 -3.57 11.91
C ALA A 108 6.89 -4.75 11.43
N GLN A 109 7.92 -4.47 10.63
CA GLN A 109 8.91 -5.46 10.17
C GLN A 109 10.33 -4.97 10.48
N ALA A 110 10.97 -5.61 11.47
CA ALA A 110 12.31 -5.22 11.93
C ALA A 110 13.38 -5.36 10.83
N GLU A 111 13.32 -6.41 10.01
CA GLU A 111 14.25 -6.61 8.89
C GLU A 111 14.13 -5.49 7.86
N ALA A 112 12.90 -5.23 7.39
CA ALA A 112 12.62 -4.18 6.42
C ALA A 112 13.03 -2.79 6.96
N TYR A 113 12.71 -2.49 8.22
CA TYR A 113 13.10 -1.25 8.89
C TYR A 113 14.63 -1.08 8.97
N ASN A 114 15.33 -2.10 9.45
CA ASN A 114 16.79 -2.05 9.58
C ASN A 114 17.47 -1.88 8.23
N LEU A 115 17.02 -2.60 7.21
CA LEU A 115 17.56 -2.51 5.86
C LEU A 115 17.28 -1.13 5.26
N PHE A 116 16.05 -0.61 5.38
CA PHE A 116 15.67 0.72 4.92
C PHE A 116 16.53 1.84 5.53
N LYS A 117 16.84 1.72 6.83
CA LYS A 117 17.61 2.71 7.60
C LYS A 117 19.12 2.61 7.37
N LYS A 118 19.67 1.39 7.25
CA LYS A 118 21.12 1.15 7.20
C LYS A 118 21.67 0.95 5.80
N ASP A 119 20.88 0.39 4.89
CA ASP A 119 21.29 0.04 3.52
C ASP A 119 20.11 0.17 2.54
N ARG A 120 19.85 1.40 2.13
CA ARG A 120 18.76 1.71 1.19
C ARG A 120 18.88 0.93 -0.14
N PRO A 121 20.06 0.80 -0.77
CA PRO A 121 20.21 -0.02 -1.97
C PRO A 121 19.82 -1.49 -1.78
N ALA A 122 20.22 -2.12 -0.66
CA ALA A 122 19.83 -3.50 -0.37
C ALA A 122 18.33 -3.63 -0.12
N TYR A 123 17.71 -2.66 0.56
CA TYR A 123 16.27 -2.61 0.75
C TYR A 123 15.52 -2.58 -0.59
N GLU A 124 15.89 -1.66 -1.48
CA GLU A 124 15.27 -1.57 -2.81
C GLU A 124 15.46 -2.85 -3.64
N LYS A 125 16.65 -3.48 -3.56
CA LYS A 125 16.92 -4.75 -4.23
C LYS A 125 15.99 -5.85 -3.70
N ARG A 126 15.80 -5.92 -2.38
CA ARG A 126 14.91 -6.92 -1.75
C ARG A 126 13.45 -6.69 -2.14
N VAL A 127 12.98 -5.44 -2.14
CA VAL A 127 11.62 -5.10 -2.59
C VAL A 127 11.40 -5.55 -4.04
N ARG A 128 12.32 -5.23 -4.96
CA ARG A 128 12.22 -5.66 -6.37
C ARG A 128 12.21 -7.17 -6.52
N GLN A 129 12.99 -7.88 -5.70
CA GLN A 129 13.01 -9.34 -5.71
C GLN A 129 11.67 -9.92 -5.25
N VAL A 130 11.10 -9.42 -4.15
CA VAL A 130 9.79 -9.86 -3.64
C VAL A 130 8.68 -9.64 -4.67
N VAL A 131 8.67 -8.48 -5.34
CA VAL A 131 7.71 -8.20 -6.44
C VAL A 131 7.89 -9.18 -7.60
N LYS A 132 9.14 -9.50 -7.98
CA LYS A 132 9.42 -10.46 -9.06
C LYS A 132 8.97 -11.89 -8.69
N GLU A 133 9.16 -12.29 -7.44
CA GLU A 133 8.79 -13.62 -6.91
C GLU A 133 7.27 -13.76 -6.73
N ASN A 134 6.55 -12.65 -6.60
CA ASN A 134 5.10 -12.62 -6.41
C ASN A 134 4.46 -11.81 -7.55
N PRO A 135 4.33 -12.37 -8.76
CA PRO A 135 3.82 -11.66 -9.93
C PRO A 135 2.36 -11.19 -9.82
N THR A 136 1.67 -11.56 -8.74
CA THR A 136 0.32 -11.12 -8.38
C THR A 136 0.28 -9.85 -7.53
N LEU A 137 1.44 -9.33 -7.10
CA LEU A 137 1.59 -8.02 -6.43
C LEU A 137 1.52 -6.84 -7.41
#